data_AF-A0A8H8NVV4-F1
#
_entry.id   AF-A0A8H8NVV4-F1
#
_cell.length_a   1.000
_cell.length_b   1.000
_cell.length_c   1.000
_cell.angle_alpha   90.00
_cell.angle_beta   90.00
_cell.angle_gamma   90.00
#
_symmetry.space_group_name_H-M   'P 1'
#
loop_
_entity.id
_entity.type
_entity.pdbx_description
1 polymer ?
#
loop_
_entity_poly.entity_id
_entity_poly.type
_entity_poly.pdbx_seq_one_letter_code
_entity_poly.pdbx_strand_id
1 'polypeptide(L)'
;MSTSPNTPRGGPRRGSTAGQRKRARSVLPQYQTPETHESALNAIRVFLNGRSSYDVFPVSFRLIVLDTKLEVKKALGALLLNGVVSAPLWDSDTSSFAGMFTVADIIHLIQYYYHTSSYDNAQPMSSTFVRVSS
;
A
#
# COMPACT_ATOMS: atom_id res chain seq x y z
N MET A 1 62.92 30.03 71.20
CA MET A 1 61.72 29.23 70.92
C MET A 1 60.96 29.89 69.78
N SER A 2 61.14 29.42 68.54
CA SER A 2 60.40 29.89 67.37
C SER A 2 60.33 28.75 66.36
N THR A 3 59.19 28.07 66.29
CA THR A 3 58.92 27.02 65.31
C THR A 3 57.81 27.51 64.37
N SER A 4 58.12 27.53 63.07
CA SER A 4 57.20 27.79 61.96
C SER A 4 55.96 26.89 61.98
N PRO A 5 54.80 27.35 61.48
CA PRO A 5 53.67 26.49 61.21
C PRO A 5 53.81 25.81 59.85
N ASN A 6 53.76 24.49 59.90
CA ASN A 6 53.70 23.56 58.78
C ASN A 6 52.25 23.50 58.25
N THR A 7 52.04 23.50 56.92
CA THR A 7 50.74 23.15 56.29
C THR A 7 50.99 21.88 55.47
N PRO A 8 50.06 20.90 55.40
CA PRO A 8 49.25 20.86 54.17
C PRO A 8 47.84 20.21 54.25
N ARG A 9 47.02 20.62 53.27
CA ARG A 9 46.01 19.83 52.52
C ARG A 9 44.68 19.48 53.20
N GLY A 10 43.80 20.48 53.28
CA GLY A 10 42.36 20.26 53.08
C GLY A 10 42.04 20.23 51.59
N GLY A 11 41.69 19.07 51.04
CA GLY A 11 41.16 18.97 49.67
C GLY A 11 39.75 19.55 49.60
N PRO A 12 39.34 20.23 48.52
CA PRO A 12 37.95 20.65 48.35
C PRO A 12 37.07 19.41 48.24
N ARG A 13 36.18 19.20 49.22
CA ARG A 13 35.05 18.29 49.07
C ARG A 13 34.18 18.82 47.95
N ARG A 14 34.25 18.16 46.80
CA ARG A 14 33.48 18.40 45.59
C ARG A 14 31.99 18.34 45.98
N GLY A 15 31.39 19.50 46.22
CA GLY A 15 29.95 19.63 46.36
C GLY A 15 29.33 19.08 45.08
N SER A 16 28.45 18.08 45.22
CA SER A 16 27.66 17.59 44.10
C SER A 16 26.75 18.74 43.67
N THR A 17 27.17 19.49 42.65
CA THR A 17 26.21 20.25 41.85
C THR A 17 25.32 19.21 41.20
N ALA A 18 24.17 19.00 41.81
CA ALA A 18 23.07 18.28 41.22
C ALA A 18 22.69 19.05 39.95
N GLY A 19 23.37 18.74 38.85
CA GLY A 19 22.98 19.20 37.54
C GLY A 19 21.56 18.70 37.33
N GLN A 20 20.60 19.61 37.43
CA GLN A 20 19.25 19.37 36.95
C GLN A 20 19.40 18.91 35.51
N ARG A 21 19.30 17.59 35.30
CA ARG A 21 19.07 17.03 33.99
C ARG A 21 17.77 17.65 33.53
N LYS A 22 17.87 18.67 32.66
CA LYS A 22 16.71 19.22 31.94
C LYS A 22 16.06 18.02 31.28
N ARG A 23 14.93 17.56 31.83
CA ARG A 23 14.14 16.49 31.23
C ARG A 23 13.87 16.91 29.80
N ALA A 24 14.13 16.03 28.84
CA ALA A 24 13.80 16.28 27.45
C ALA A 24 12.35 16.76 27.39
N ARG A 25 12.15 17.92 26.78
CA ARG A 25 10.82 18.51 26.58
C ARG A 25 10.01 17.43 25.85
N SER A 26 8.96 16.91 26.48
CA SER A 26 8.01 16.04 25.81
C SER A 26 7.43 16.84 24.65
N VAL A 27 7.90 16.55 23.44
CA VAL A 27 7.33 17.14 22.21
C VAL A 27 5.94 16.53 22.11
N LEU A 28 4.94 17.26 22.58
CA LEU A 28 3.56 16.97 22.24
C LEU A 28 3.45 17.01 20.72
N PRO A 29 2.69 16.10 20.08
CA PRO A 29 2.42 16.19 18.65
C PRO A 29 1.91 17.60 18.37
N GLN A 30 2.64 18.36 17.55
CA GLN A 30 2.16 19.67 17.11
C GLN A 30 0.82 19.44 16.44
N TYR A 31 -0.23 20.05 16.99
CA TYR A 31 -1.53 20.14 16.35
C TYR A 31 -1.28 20.68 14.95
N GLN A 32 -1.51 19.86 13.92
CA GLN A 32 -1.29 20.23 12.53
C GLN A 32 -2.23 21.41 12.24
N THR A 33 -1.68 22.62 12.22
CA THR A 33 -2.47 23.79 11.81
C THR A 33 -2.79 23.62 10.33
N PRO A 34 -3.98 24.02 9.85
CA PRO A 34 -4.38 23.83 8.46
C PRO A 34 -3.38 24.41 7.45
N GLU A 35 -2.66 25.48 7.81
CA GLU A 35 -1.58 26.06 7.01
C GLU A 35 -0.39 25.11 6.80
N THR A 36 -0.07 24.28 7.80
CA THR A 36 0.98 23.24 7.67
C THR A 36 0.54 22.08 6.79
N HIS A 37 -0.76 21.75 6.80
CA HIS A 37 -1.33 20.70 5.94
C HIS A 37 -1.29 21.11 4.46
N GLU A 38 -1.75 22.32 4.13
CA GLU A 38 -1.73 22.84 2.76
C GLU A 38 -0.31 22.96 2.20
N SER A 39 0.64 23.42 3.01
CA SER A 39 2.05 23.47 2.63
C SER A 39 2.62 22.07 2.32
N ALA A 40 2.27 21.06 3.12
CA ALA A 40 2.68 19.67 2.89
C ALA A 40 2.05 19.09 1.60
N LEU A 41 0.76 19.34 1.35
CA LEU A 41 0.10 18.93 0.11
C LEU A 41 0.75 19.57 -1.12
N ASN A 42 1.07 20.86 -1.04
CA ASN A 42 1.75 21.57 -2.12
C ASN A 42 3.14 20.97 -2.39
N ALA A 43 3.92 20.67 -1.34
CA ALA A 43 5.21 20.01 -1.47
C ALA A 43 5.10 18.62 -2.14
N ILE A 44 4.09 17.82 -1.77
CA ILE A 44 3.83 16.50 -2.37
C ILE A 44 3.46 16.65 -3.86
N ARG A 45 2.61 17.62 -4.21
CA ARG A 45 2.24 17.87 -5.62
C ARG A 45 3.44 18.27 -6.46
N VAL A 46 4.27 19.18 -5.97
CA VAL A 46 5.51 19.59 -6.65
C VAL A 46 6.45 18.38 -6.83
N PHE A 47 6.58 17.55 -5.79
CA PHE A 47 7.39 16.34 -5.85
C PHE A 47 6.88 15.33 -6.88
N LEU A 48 5.58 15.06 -6.92
CA LEU A 48 4.97 14.11 -7.88
C LEU A 48 5.03 14.63 -9.32
N ASN A 49 4.84 15.94 -9.52
CA ASN A 49 4.93 16.56 -10.85
C ASN A 49 6.36 16.60 -11.40
N GLY A 50 7.37 16.63 -10.52
CA GLY A 50 8.78 16.66 -10.90
C GLY A 50 9.39 15.30 -11.23
N ARG A 51 8.64 14.20 -11.14
CA ARG A 51 9.14 12.83 -11.32
C ARG A 51 8.36 12.08 -12.40
N SER A 52 9.06 11.24 -13.15
CA SER A 52 8.44 10.34 -14.12
C SER A 52 8.03 9.03 -13.46
N SER A 53 7.10 8.30 -14.07
CA SER A 53 6.70 6.96 -13.61
C SER A 53 7.89 5.98 -13.55
N TYR A 54 8.90 6.21 -14.39
CA TYR A 54 10.15 5.44 -14.41
C TYR A 54 10.99 5.62 -13.13
N ASP A 55 10.90 6.76 -12.45
CA ASP A 55 11.68 7.04 -11.24
C ASP A 55 11.23 6.19 -10.03
N VAL A 56 10.06 5.56 -10.13
CA VAL A 56 9.50 4.68 -9.11
C VAL A 56 10.01 3.24 -9.26
N PHE A 57 10.54 2.87 -10.44
CA PHE A 57 11.02 1.51 -10.67
C PHE A 57 12.36 1.27 -9.95
N PRO A 58 12.53 0.12 -9.28
CA PRO A 58 13.82 -0.32 -8.79
C PRO A 58 14.83 -0.49 -9.95
N VAL A 59 16.13 -0.43 -9.64
CA VAL A 59 17.23 -0.63 -10.62
C VAL A 59 17.09 -1.94 -11.41
N SER A 60 16.50 -2.97 -10.80
CA SER A 60 16.10 -4.19 -11.49
C SER A 60 14.76 -4.66 -10.94
N PHE A 61 13.88 -5.13 -11.83
CA PHE A 61 12.57 -5.67 -11.47
C PHE A 61 12.25 -6.89 -12.33
N ARG A 62 11.27 -7.67 -11.88
CA ARG A 62 10.77 -8.84 -12.61
C ARG A 62 9.31 -8.61 -12.94
N LEU A 63 8.96 -8.75 -14.21
CA LEU A 63 7.59 -8.68 -14.70
C LEU A 63 7.15 -10.07 -15.17
N ILE A 64 5.96 -10.49 -14.76
CA ILE A 64 5.33 -11.72 -15.26
C ILE A 64 4.24 -11.29 -16.22
N VAL A 65 4.29 -11.84 -17.44
CA VAL A 65 3.30 -11.59 -18.48
C VAL A 65 2.65 -12.92 -18.83
N LEU A 66 1.33 -12.93 -19.00
CA LEU A 66 0.56 -14.12 -19.35
C LEU A 66 0.13 -14.04 -20.82
N ASP A 67 0.15 -15.16 -21.53
CA ASP A 67 -0.41 -15.22 -22.88
C ASP A 67 -1.95 -15.27 -22.81
N THR A 68 -2.63 -14.55 -23.71
CA THR A 68 -4.10 -14.62 -23.88
C THR A 68 -4.64 -16.04 -24.13
N LYS A 69 -3.84 -16.93 -24.73
CA LYS A 69 -4.22 -18.32 -25.00
C LYS A 69 -4.02 -19.26 -23.81
N LEU A 70 -3.48 -18.75 -22.70
CA LEU A 70 -3.21 -19.55 -21.50
C LEU A 70 -4.51 -19.90 -20.77
N GLU A 71 -4.64 -21.16 -20.36
CA GLU A 71 -5.77 -21.58 -19.52
C GLU A 71 -5.83 -20.82 -18.19
N VAL A 72 -7.03 -20.39 -17.79
CA VAL A 72 -7.28 -19.65 -16.55
C VAL A 72 -6.73 -20.37 -15.31
N LYS A 73 -6.79 -21.71 -15.26
CA LYS A 73 -6.23 -22.52 -14.15
C LYS A 73 -4.71 -22.36 -14.03
N LYS A 74 -3.99 -22.35 -15.16
CA LYS A 74 -2.53 -22.18 -15.20
C LYS A 74 -2.14 -20.74 -14.90
N ALA A 75 -2.90 -19.78 -15.44
CA ALA A 75 -2.74 -18.36 -15.13
C ALA A 75 -2.86 -18.11 -13.61
N LEU A 76 -3.91 -18.65 -12.97
CA LEU A 76 -4.09 -18.59 -11.52
C LEU A 76 -2.93 -19.25 -10.78
N GLY A 77 -2.51 -20.45 -11.18
CA GLY A 77 -1.34 -21.12 -10.59
C GLY A 77 -0.07 -20.25 -10.65
N ALA A 78 0.19 -19.63 -11.79
CA ALA A 78 1.35 -18.74 -11.98
C ALA A 78 1.28 -17.51 -11.06
N LEU A 79 0.10 -16.90 -10.90
CA LEU A 79 -0.11 -15.78 -9.97
C LEU A 79 0.17 -16.19 -8.52
N LEU A 80 -0.40 -17.32 -8.07
CA LEU A 80 -0.24 -17.82 -6.70
C LEU A 80 1.22 -18.18 -6.39
N LEU A 81 1.90 -18.88 -7.30
CA LEU A 81 3.30 -19.30 -7.11
C LEU A 81 4.26 -18.11 -7.01
N ASN A 82 3.96 -17.02 -7.71
CA ASN A 82 4.79 -15.83 -7.72
C ASN A 82 4.36 -14.75 -6.71
N GLY A 83 3.24 -14.96 -5.99
CA GLY A 83 2.70 -14.00 -5.04
C GLY A 83 2.21 -12.69 -5.67
N VAL A 84 1.82 -12.71 -6.94
CA VAL A 84 1.28 -11.54 -7.65
C VAL A 84 -0.23 -11.69 -7.86
N VAL A 85 -0.97 -10.59 -7.74
CA VAL A 85 -2.45 -10.59 -7.84
C VAL A 85 -2.98 -10.08 -9.18
N SER A 86 -2.08 -9.53 -9.99
CA SER A 86 -2.37 -9.05 -11.34
C SER A 86 -1.19 -9.30 -12.25
N ALA A 87 -1.48 -9.48 -13.54
CA ALA A 87 -0.45 -9.63 -14.56
C ALA A 87 -0.92 -9.04 -15.90
N PRO A 88 -0.03 -8.41 -16.67
CA PRO A 88 -0.29 -8.05 -18.06
C PRO A 88 -0.59 -9.28 -18.93
N LEU A 89 -1.52 -9.12 -19.85
CA LEU A 89 -1.85 -10.08 -20.91
C LEU A 89 -1.14 -9.69 -22.21
N TRP A 90 -0.50 -10.66 -22.83
CA TRP A 90 0.16 -10.53 -24.12
C TRP A 90 -0.56 -11.40 -25.15
N ASP A 91 -0.97 -10.79 -26.25
CA ASP A 91 -1.47 -11.52 -27.40
C ASP A 91 -0.32 -11.77 -28.38
N SER A 92 0.07 -13.04 -28.50
CA SER A 92 1.13 -13.49 -29.39
C SER A 92 0.76 -13.35 -30.87
N ASP A 93 -0.53 -13.36 -31.22
CA ASP A 93 -0.97 -13.29 -32.63
C ASP A 93 -0.90 -11.86 -33.17
N THR A 94 -1.39 -10.90 -32.39
CA THR A 94 -1.34 -9.47 -32.75
C THR A 94 -0.07 -8.78 -32.26
N SER A 95 0.80 -9.50 -31.53
CA SER A 95 2.00 -8.96 -30.87
C SER A 95 1.70 -7.68 -30.08
N SER A 96 0.57 -7.70 -29.36
CA SER A 96 0.03 -6.52 -28.69
C SER A 96 -0.38 -6.81 -27.26
N PHE A 97 -0.48 -5.75 -26.48
CA PHE A 97 -0.94 -5.81 -25.10
C PHE A 97 -2.46 -5.95 -25.05
N ALA A 98 -2.94 -7.07 -24.53
CA ALA A 98 -4.37 -7.40 -24.50
C ALA A 98 -5.08 -6.96 -23.21
N GLY A 99 -4.40 -6.22 -22.33
CA GLY A 99 -4.95 -5.72 -21.08
C GLY A 99 -4.33 -6.36 -19.84
N MET A 100 -4.95 -6.15 -18.68
CA MET A 100 -4.48 -6.68 -17.40
C MET A 100 -5.41 -7.79 -16.92
N PHE A 101 -4.84 -8.92 -16.53
CA PHE A 101 -5.52 -9.96 -15.79
C PHE A 101 -5.43 -9.67 -14.30
N THR A 102 -6.57 -9.64 -13.61
CA THR A 102 -6.70 -9.25 -12.21
C THR A 102 -7.70 -10.12 -11.47
N VAL A 103 -7.76 -9.99 -10.14
CA VAL A 103 -8.78 -10.63 -9.30
C VAL A 103 -10.20 -10.28 -9.75
N ALA A 104 -10.41 -9.09 -10.32
CA ALA A 104 -11.72 -8.69 -10.83
C ALA A 104 -12.21 -9.61 -11.96
N ASP A 105 -11.32 -10.06 -12.84
CA ASP A 105 -11.69 -10.96 -13.95
C ASP A 105 -12.18 -12.31 -13.44
N ILE A 106 -11.60 -12.80 -12.34
CA ILE A 106 -12.04 -14.02 -11.67
C ILE A 106 -13.41 -13.83 -11.03
N ILE A 107 -13.64 -12.70 -10.36
CA ILE A 107 -14.95 -12.37 -9.78
C ILE A 107 -16.00 -12.31 -10.88
N HIS A 108 -15.73 -11.60 -11.97
CA HIS A 108 -16.64 -11.50 -13.11
C HIS A 108 -16.89 -12.86 -13.76
N LEU A 109 -15.87 -13.72 -13.88
CA LEU A 109 -16.03 -15.08 -14.40
C LEU A 109 -16.96 -15.93 -13.51
N ILE A 110 -16.78 -15.87 -12.19
CA ILE A 110 -17.64 -16.58 -11.23
C ILE A 110 -19.07 -16.05 -11.32
N GLN A 111 -19.26 -14.73 -11.27
CA GLN A 111 -20.58 -14.10 -11.40
C GLN A 111 -21.28 -14.52 -12.70
N TYR A 112 -20.55 -14.51 -13.82
CA TYR A 112 -21.05 -14.96 -15.11
C TYR A 112 -21.58 -16.39 -15.07
N TYR A 113 -20.84 -17.34 -14.47
CA TYR A 113 -21.33 -18.70 -14.31
C TYR A 113 -22.56 -18.78 -13.40
N TYR A 114 -22.57 -18.09 -12.25
CA TYR A 114 -23.71 -18.11 -11.33
C TYR A 114 -25.00 -17.57 -11.96
N HIS A 115 -24.91 -16.49 -12.74
CA HIS A 115 -26.07 -15.93 -13.43
C HIS A 115 -26.48 -16.81 -14.62
N THR A 116 -25.56 -17.18 -15.50
CA THR A 116 -25.88 -17.92 -16.73
C THR A 116 -26.39 -19.33 -16.45
N SER A 117 -25.87 -20.01 -15.42
CA SER A 117 -26.34 -21.35 -15.02
C SER A 117 -27.71 -21.34 -14.32
N SER A 118 -28.21 -20.20 -13.85
CA SER A 118 -29.49 -20.10 -13.13
C SER A 118 -30.69 -19.73 -14.03
N TYR A 119 -30.47 -19.22 -15.25
CA TYR A 119 -31.57 -18.80 -16.14
C TYR A 119 -31.94 -19.81 -17.23
N ASP A 120 -31.08 -20.79 -17.53
CA ASP A 120 -31.36 -21.80 -18.57
C ASP A 120 -32.33 -22.91 -18.10
N ASN A 121 -32.68 -22.95 -16.81
CA ASN A 121 -33.65 -23.90 -16.23
C ASN A 121 -34.93 -23.23 -15.70
N ALA A 122 -35.20 -21.98 -16.05
CA ALA A 122 -36.38 -21.24 -15.60
C ALA A 122 -37.28 -20.78 -16.76
N GLN A 123 -37.71 -21.73 -17.60
CA GLN A 123 -39.05 -21.68 -18.20
C GLN A 123 -39.69 -23.05 -17.99
N PRO A 124 -40.78 -23.08 -17.20
CA PRO A 124 -42.05 -22.84 -17.87
C PRO A 124 -42.90 -21.87 -17.05
N MET A 125 -42.89 -20.58 -17.41
CA MET A 125 -44.09 -19.76 -17.21
C MET A 125 -44.98 -19.90 -18.45
N SER A 126 -45.33 -21.15 -18.75
CA SER A 126 -46.52 -21.48 -19.53
C SER A 126 -47.71 -21.03 -18.70
N SER A 127 -48.46 -20.07 -19.23
CA SER A 127 -49.89 -19.93 -19.03
C SER A 127 -50.37 -19.87 -17.58
N THR A 128 -50.75 -18.68 -17.09
CA THR A 128 -52.05 -18.46 -16.44
C THR A 128 -52.13 -17.00 -15.97
N PHE A 129 -53.28 -16.40 -16.29
CA PHE A 129 -53.85 -15.21 -15.66
C PHE A 129 -53.48 -13.83 -16.22
N VAL A 130 -53.88 -13.66 -17.49
CA VAL A 130 -54.86 -12.60 -17.76
C VAL A 130 -56.04 -12.75 -16.79
N ARG A 131 -56.12 -11.89 -15.76
CA ARG A 131 -57.40 -11.46 -15.17
C ARG A 131 -57.17 -10.06 -14.58
N VAL A 132 -57.34 -9.06 -15.45
CA VAL A 132 -58.53 -8.21 -15.50
C VAL A 132 -58.47 -7.18 -14.39
N SER A 133 -58.13 -5.98 -14.84
CA SER A 133 -58.54 -4.69 -14.28
C SER A 133 -59.99 -4.75 -13.78
N SER A 134 -60.19 -4.37 -12.53
CA SER A 134 -61.37 -3.61 -12.09
C SER A 134 -60.94 -2.61 -11.04
#